data_AF-A0A925B0M6-F1
#
_entry.id   AF-A0A925B0M6-F1
#
_cell.length_a   1.000
_cell.length_b   1.000
_cell.length_c   1.000
_cell.angle_alpha   90.00
_cell.angle_beta   90.00
_cell.angle_gamma   90.00
#
_symmetry.space_group_name_H-M   'P 1'
#
loop_
_entity.id
_entity.type
_entity.pdbx_description
1 polymer ?
#
loop_
_entity_poly.entity_id
_entity_poly.type
_entity_poly.pdbx_seq_one_letter_code
_entity_poly.pdbx_strand_id
1 'polypeptide(L)'
;MVRKQKTDSDTLVIKRYGNRRLYNTETRNYVNYQDLIVLARTGTDFQVIDSNTKDDVTKAVLIQLILEEEKNNNTVLPTEFLFQLLRSREDSMQDFFKNHLSASFDAYLRTKEEFDKRFRSILEMTANAPQMWEKLIPGAEAMREIFSGGKNKNADDEEDK
;
A
#
# COMPACT_ATOMS: atom_id res chain seq x y z
N MET A 1 18.58 -33.57 11.64
CA MET A 1 17.12 -33.53 11.90
C MET A 1 16.61 -32.17 11.46
N VAL A 2 15.89 -32.10 10.33
CA VAL A 2 15.30 -30.85 9.84
C VAL A 2 13.94 -30.69 10.54
N ARG A 3 13.78 -29.65 11.36
CA ARG A 3 12.51 -29.32 12.01
C ARG A 3 11.48 -28.94 10.94
N LYS A 4 10.49 -29.81 10.72
CA LYS A 4 9.24 -29.46 10.02
C LYS A 4 8.53 -28.38 10.86
N GLN A 5 8.52 -27.16 10.35
CA GLN A 5 7.70 -26.07 10.88
C GLN A 5 6.20 -26.43 10.69
N LYS A 6 5.43 -26.03 11.68
CA LYS A 6 4.01 -26.32 11.90
C LYS A 6 3.18 -25.64 10.80
N THR A 7 2.50 -26.42 9.95
CA THR A 7 1.54 -25.89 8.98
C THR A 7 0.21 -25.69 9.69
N ASP A 8 -0.16 -24.45 10.00
CA ASP A 8 -1.57 -24.11 10.24
C ASP A 8 -2.32 -24.36 8.92
N SER A 9 -3.44 -25.06 9.02
CA SER A 9 -4.12 -25.76 7.94
C SER A 9 -4.90 -24.88 6.96
N ASP A 10 -4.55 -23.60 6.79
CA ASP A 10 -5.33 -22.62 6.01
C ASP A 10 -4.50 -21.68 5.10
N THR A 11 -3.18 -21.80 5.07
CA THR A 11 -2.36 -20.96 4.17
C THR A 11 -2.40 -21.49 2.74
N LEU A 12 -2.81 -20.63 1.79
CA LEU A 12 -2.81 -20.94 0.35
C LEU A 12 -1.42 -21.39 -0.10
N VAL A 13 -1.32 -22.54 -0.76
CA VAL A 13 -0.05 -23.04 -1.31
C VAL A 13 0.07 -22.73 -2.80
N ILE A 14 1.16 -22.08 -3.15
CA ILE A 14 1.59 -21.85 -4.52
C ILE A 14 2.78 -22.75 -4.83
N LYS A 15 2.68 -23.58 -5.86
CA LYS A 15 3.81 -24.40 -6.33
C LYS A 15 4.58 -23.66 -7.40
N ARG A 16 5.88 -23.45 -7.19
CA ARG A 16 6.79 -22.89 -8.18
C ARG A 16 7.42 -24.01 -9.00
N TYR A 17 7.45 -23.85 -10.32
CA TYR A 17 8.15 -24.73 -11.24
C TYR A 17 9.27 -23.94 -11.93
N GLY A 18 10.37 -24.62 -12.27
CA GLY A 18 11.64 -24.00 -12.70
C GLY A 18 11.55 -23.02 -13.89
N ASN A 19 10.51 -23.10 -14.72
CA ASN A 19 10.23 -22.18 -15.82
C ASN A 19 9.40 -20.95 -15.41
N ARG A 20 9.55 -20.48 -14.16
CA ARG A 20 8.82 -19.33 -13.57
C ARG A 20 7.30 -19.54 -13.47
N ARG A 21 6.79 -20.73 -13.76
CA ARG A 21 5.36 -21.05 -13.61
C ARG A 21 5.02 -21.18 -12.14
N LEU A 22 3.94 -20.52 -11.73
CA LEU A 22 3.34 -20.63 -10.41
C LEU A 22 2.00 -21.32 -10.56
N TYR A 23 1.71 -22.27 -9.69
CA TYR A 23 0.46 -23.02 -9.70
C TYR A 23 -0.24 -22.85 -8.37
N ASN A 24 -1.45 -22.31 -8.40
CA ASN A 24 -2.29 -22.19 -7.23
C ASN A 24 -2.97 -23.53 -6.96
N THR A 25 -2.73 -24.12 -5.77
CA THR A 25 -3.26 -25.45 -5.45
C THR A 25 -4.75 -25.47 -5.14
N GLU A 26 -5.34 -24.33 -4.80
CA GLU A 26 -6.74 -24.18 -4.43
C GLU A 26 -7.62 -24.01 -5.68
N THR A 27 -7.29 -23.03 -6.53
CA THR A 27 -7.98 -22.77 -7.81
C THR A 27 -7.55 -23.73 -8.91
N ARG A 28 -6.48 -24.51 -8.68
CA ARG A 28 -5.94 -25.54 -9.59
C ARG A 28 -5.50 -24.99 -10.95
N ASN A 29 -5.09 -23.72 -11.02
CA ASN A 29 -4.66 -23.07 -12.25
C ASN A 29 -3.26 -22.45 -12.12
N TYR A 30 -2.67 -22.12 -13.27
CA TYR A 30 -1.44 -21.34 -13.30
C TYR A 30 -1.76 -19.87 -13.04
N VAL A 31 -0.91 -19.24 -12.24
CA VAL A 31 -0.98 -17.82 -11.89
C VAL A 31 0.35 -17.15 -12.24
N ASN A 32 0.33 -15.83 -12.39
CA ASN A 32 1.51 -15.01 -12.60
C ASN A 32 1.80 -14.15 -11.35
N TYR A 33 2.84 -13.31 -11.41
CA TYR A 33 3.20 -12.44 -10.28
C TYR A 33 2.17 -11.36 -9.97
N GLN A 34 1.47 -10.82 -10.97
CA GLN A 34 0.39 -9.85 -10.77
C GLN A 34 -0.79 -10.49 -10.00
N ASP A 35 -1.14 -11.73 -10.31
CA ASP A 35 -2.18 -12.46 -9.57
C ASP A 35 -1.79 -12.63 -8.10
N LEU A 36 -0.53 -12.97 -7.81
CA LEU A 36 -0.03 -13.09 -6.44
C LEU A 36 0.01 -11.74 -5.70
N ILE A 37 0.34 -10.65 -6.39
CA ILE A 37 0.29 -9.29 -5.84
C ILE A 37 -1.15 -8.93 -5.46
N VAL A 38 -2.13 -9.27 -6.30
CA VAL A 38 -3.55 -9.06 -6.00
C VAL A 38 -3.96 -9.87 -4.75
N LEU A 39 -3.58 -11.15 -4.67
CA LEU A 39 -3.86 -11.97 -3.48
C LEU A 39 -3.28 -11.36 -2.20
N ALA A 40 -2.01 -10.92 -2.24
CA ALA A 40 -1.39 -10.27 -1.08
C ALA A 40 -2.11 -8.97 -0.70
N ARG A 41 -2.53 -8.17 -1.68
CA ARG A 41 -3.29 -6.92 -1.46
C ARG A 41 -4.68 -7.15 -0.87
N THR A 42 -5.32 -8.29 -1.17
CA THR A 42 -6.60 -8.68 -0.57
C THR A 42 -6.46 -9.28 0.82
N GLY A 43 -5.23 -9.31 1.38
CA GLY A 43 -4.94 -9.89 2.70
C GLY A 43 -4.86 -11.41 2.70
N THR A 44 -4.67 -12.03 1.53
CA THR A 44 -4.49 -13.48 1.43
C THR A 44 -3.01 -13.82 1.54
N ASP A 45 -2.63 -14.39 2.69
CA ASP A 45 -1.29 -14.95 2.88
C ASP A 45 -1.16 -16.26 2.12
N PHE A 46 0.01 -16.46 1.49
CA PHE A 46 0.32 -17.69 0.77
C PHE A 46 1.76 -18.14 1.01
N GLN A 47 1.96 -19.44 0.92
CA GLN A 47 3.26 -20.09 0.96
C GLN A 47 3.66 -20.51 -0.45
N VAL A 48 4.90 -20.24 -0.86
CA VAL A 48 5.44 -20.70 -2.14
C VAL A 48 6.44 -21.82 -1.92
N ILE A 49 6.13 -23.00 -2.47
CA ILE A 49 6.98 -24.19 -2.39
C ILE A 49 7.59 -24.49 -3.76
N ASP A 50 8.92 -24.67 -3.81
CA ASP A 50 9.59 -25.13 -5.01
C ASP A 50 9.22 -26.60 -5.31
N SER A 51 8.74 -26.87 -6.52
CA SER A 51 8.25 -28.20 -6.86
C SER A 51 9.37 -29.23 -7.01
N ASN A 52 10.59 -28.81 -7.29
CA ASN A 52 11.74 -29.68 -7.47
C ASN A 52 12.44 -29.92 -6.14
N THR A 53 12.77 -28.86 -5.41
CA THR A 53 13.56 -28.97 -4.16
C THR A 53 12.69 -29.20 -2.92
N LYS A 54 11.40 -28.85 -2.99
CA LYS A 54 10.45 -28.81 -1.86
C LYS A 54 10.78 -27.76 -0.81
N ASP A 55 11.66 -26.82 -1.12
CA ASP A 55 11.99 -25.73 -0.22
C ASP A 55 10.89 -24.67 -0.18
N ASP A 56 10.76 -24.02 0.97
CA ASP A 56 9.97 -22.80 1.12
C ASP A 56 10.74 -21.63 0.49
N VAL A 57 10.22 -21.13 -0.61
CA VAL A 57 10.78 -20.02 -1.37
C VAL A 57 9.91 -18.76 -1.25
N THR A 58 8.99 -18.71 -0.29
CA THR A 58 8.02 -17.61 -0.10
C THR A 58 8.72 -16.26 -0.02
N LYS A 59 9.76 -16.14 0.83
CA LYS A 59 10.52 -14.89 0.98
C LYS A 59 11.14 -14.42 -0.34
N ALA A 60 11.74 -15.34 -1.09
CA ALA A 60 12.39 -15.01 -2.36
C ALA A 60 11.37 -14.58 -3.43
N VAL A 61 10.16 -15.16 -3.41
CA VAL A 61 9.08 -14.77 -4.32
C VAL A 61 8.49 -13.42 -3.92
N LEU A 62 8.22 -13.17 -2.64
CA LEU A 62 7.74 -11.87 -2.16
C LEU A 62 8.67 -10.72 -2.55
N ILE A 63 9.99 -10.89 -2.43
CA ILE A 63 10.98 -9.91 -2.90
C ILE A 63 10.83 -9.66 -4.41
N GLN A 64 10.63 -10.72 -5.20
CA GLN A 64 10.41 -10.58 -6.65
C GLN A 64 9.10 -9.85 -6.98
N LEU A 65 8.03 -10.08 -6.22
CA LEU A 65 6.76 -9.37 -6.38
C LEU A 65 6.93 -7.86 -6.12
N ILE A 66 7.66 -7.50 -5.05
CA ILE A 66 7.97 -6.10 -4.74
C ILE A 66 8.78 -5.45 -5.86
N LEU A 67 9.78 -6.14 -6.41
CA LEU A 67 10.57 -5.65 -7.53
C LEU A 67 9.75 -5.48 -8.81
N GLU A 68 8.73 -6.33 -9.02
CA GLU A 68 7.84 -6.22 -10.18
C GLU A 68 6.93 -4.99 -10.06
N GLU A 69 6.44 -4.68 -8.85
CA GLU A 69 5.67 -3.46 -8.59
C GLU A 69 6.50 -2.19 -8.80
N GLU A 70 7.78 -2.20 -8.41
CA GLU A 70 8.67 -1.04 -8.61
C GLU A 70 8.87 -0.72 -10.10
N LYS A 71 8.97 -1.74 -10.98
CA LYS A 71 9.08 -1.53 -12.44
C LYS A 71 7.84 -0.88 -13.05
N ASN A 72 6.69 -1.04 -12.43
CA ASN A 72 5.43 -0.46 -12.88
C ASN A 72 5.25 1.01 -12.44
N ASN A 73 6.34 1.68 -12.01
CA ASN A 73 6.39 3.07 -11.53
C ASN A 73 5.51 3.37 -10.31
N ASN A 74 5.11 2.34 -9.57
CA ASN A 74 4.57 2.50 -8.22
C ASN A 74 5.75 2.43 -7.25
N THR A 75 6.56 3.49 -7.15
CA THR A 75 7.72 3.47 -6.24
C THR A 75 7.26 3.35 -4.80
N VAL A 76 7.40 2.14 -4.23
CA VAL A 76 7.03 1.84 -2.84
C VAL A 76 8.24 1.99 -1.91
N LEU A 77 9.46 1.83 -2.44
CA LEU A 77 10.68 1.72 -1.64
C LEU A 77 11.69 2.84 -1.91
N PRO A 78 11.94 3.74 -0.94
CA PRO A 78 12.98 4.75 -1.06
C PRO A 78 14.38 4.14 -1.20
N THR A 79 15.21 4.68 -2.09
CA THR A 79 16.60 4.22 -2.31
C THR A 79 17.43 4.19 -1.01
N GLU A 80 17.25 5.18 -0.13
CA GLU A 80 17.95 5.25 1.16
C GLU A 80 17.63 4.04 2.04
N PHE A 81 16.38 3.57 2.03
CA PHE A 81 15.98 2.37 2.76
C PHE A 81 16.69 1.11 2.22
N LEU A 82 16.84 1.00 0.89
CA LEU A 82 17.57 -0.10 0.27
C LEU A 82 19.05 -0.11 0.68
N PHE A 83 19.69 1.06 0.74
CA PHE A 83 21.07 1.15 1.25
C PHE A 83 21.16 0.78 2.72
N GLN A 84 20.19 1.18 3.55
CA GLN A 84 20.15 0.79 4.96
C GLN A 84 19.99 -0.72 5.12
N LEU A 85 19.14 -1.36 4.30
CA LEU A 85 19.00 -2.82 4.25
C LEU A 85 20.35 -3.50 4.00
N LEU A 86 21.11 -3.04 3.01
CA LEU A 86 22.41 -3.60 2.63
C LEU A 86 23.52 -3.32 3.64
N ARG A 87 23.48 -2.19 4.34
CA ARG A 87 24.51 -1.78 5.32
C ARG A 87 24.31 -2.43 6.69
N SER A 88 23.09 -2.84 7.01
CA SER A 88 22.79 -3.49 8.27
C SER A 88 23.42 -4.89 8.33
N ARG A 89 23.89 -5.27 9.53
CA ARG A 89 24.27 -6.67 9.81
C ARG A 89 23.03 -7.45 10.27
N GLU A 90 23.04 -8.76 10.02
CA GLU A 90 21.91 -9.68 10.23
C GLU A 90 21.21 -9.51 11.59
N ASP A 91 21.95 -9.26 12.66
CA ASP A 91 21.39 -9.23 14.01
C ASP A 91 20.64 -7.92 14.33
N SER A 92 21.24 -6.76 14.01
CA SER A 92 20.63 -5.46 14.36
C SER A 92 19.36 -5.16 13.58
N MET A 93 19.26 -5.66 12.34
CA MET A 93 18.08 -5.38 11.52
C MET A 93 16.94 -6.35 11.78
N GLN A 94 17.24 -7.62 12.06
CA GLN A 94 16.18 -8.58 12.42
C GLN A 94 15.37 -8.11 13.63
N ASP A 95 16.04 -7.59 14.66
CA ASP A 95 15.35 -7.09 15.86
C ASP A 95 14.52 -5.84 15.56
N PHE A 96 15.01 -4.93 14.73
CA PHE A 96 14.24 -3.76 14.30
C PHE A 96 13.00 -4.14 13.47
N PHE A 97 13.14 -5.04 12.50
CA PHE A 97 12.02 -5.52 11.69
C PHE A 97 10.95 -6.21 12.55
N LYS A 98 11.38 -7.10 13.46
CA LYS A 98 10.47 -7.87 14.32
C LYS A 98 9.75 -6.99 15.34
N ASN A 99 10.45 -6.04 15.96
CA ASN A 99 9.91 -5.30 17.11
C ASN A 99 9.30 -3.95 16.74
N HIS A 100 9.75 -3.30 15.66
CA HIS A 100 9.41 -1.91 15.37
C HIS A 100 8.75 -1.69 14.02
N LEU A 101 9.24 -2.33 12.95
CA LEU A 101 8.74 -1.99 11.61
C LEU A 101 7.30 -2.48 11.39
N SER A 102 6.98 -3.73 11.70
CA SER A 102 5.61 -4.26 11.51
C SER A 102 4.59 -3.46 12.32
N ALA A 103 4.89 -3.20 13.60
CA ALA A 103 4.01 -2.41 14.47
C ALA A 103 3.84 -0.96 13.97
N SER A 104 4.92 -0.32 13.49
CA SER A 104 4.84 1.04 12.93
C SER A 104 4.06 1.07 11.62
N PHE A 105 4.22 0.05 10.78
CA PHE A 105 3.49 -0.06 9.52
C PHE A 105 1.99 -0.25 9.76
N ASP A 106 1.62 -1.16 10.67
CA ASP A 106 0.22 -1.37 11.06
C ASP A 106 -0.40 -0.10 11.68
N ALA A 107 0.33 0.60 12.55
CA ALA A 107 -0.11 1.86 13.13
C ALA A 107 -0.32 2.95 12.06
N TYR A 108 0.60 3.05 11.09
CA TYR A 108 0.47 3.98 9.97
C TYR A 108 -0.76 3.66 9.11
N LEU A 109 -0.97 2.38 8.75
CA LEU A 109 -2.14 1.96 7.96
C LEU A 109 -3.46 2.27 8.67
N ARG A 110 -3.55 2.01 9.97
CA ARG A 110 -4.73 2.36 10.79
C ARG A 110 -4.99 3.86 10.83
N THR A 111 -3.92 4.65 11.02
CA THR A 111 -4.01 6.12 11.06
C THR A 111 -4.50 6.66 9.72
N LYS A 112 -3.99 6.12 8.60
CA LYS A 112 -4.46 6.50 7.26
C LYS A 112 -5.93 6.15 7.04
N GLU A 113 -6.35 4.93 7.40
CA GLU A 113 -7.74 4.51 7.25
C GLU A 113 -8.69 5.38 8.09
N GLU A 114 -8.29 5.71 9.32
CA GLU A 114 -9.06 6.60 10.19
C GLU A 114 -9.12 8.03 9.64
N PHE A 115 -8.00 8.55 9.11
CA PHE A 115 -7.98 9.83 8.44
C PHE A 115 -8.91 9.85 7.22
N ASP A 116 -8.83 8.85 6.34
CA ASP A 116 -9.68 8.73 5.16
C ASP A 116 -11.17 8.67 5.54
N LYS A 117 -11.52 7.91 6.59
CA LYS A 117 -12.88 7.85 7.14
C LYS A 117 -13.34 9.20 7.68
N ARG A 118 -12.52 9.87 8.48
CA ARG A 118 -12.81 11.20 9.04
C ARG A 118 -12.97 12.24 7.93
N PHE A 119 -12.09 12.21 6.93
CA PHE A 119 -12.13 13.12 5.79
C PHE A 119 -13.39 12.91 4.95
N ARG A 120 -13.75 11.65 4.63
CA ARG A 120 -15.01 11.33 3.94
C ARG A 120 -16.23 11.77 4.75
N SER A 121 -16.23 11.51 6.06
CA SER A 121 -17.32 11.95 6.94
C SER A 121 -17.45 13.47 6.96
N ILE A 122 -16.33 14.20 7.00
CA ILE A 122 -16.32 15.65 6.84
C ILE A 122 -16.94 16.01 5.49
N LEU A 123 -16.45 15.46 4.37
CA LEU A 123 -16.96 15.76 3.03
C LEU A 123 -18.47 15.49 2.89
N GLU A 124 -18.97 14.36 3.36
CA GLU A 124 -20.40 14.04 3.36
C GLU A 124 -21.20 15.03 4.21
N MET A 125 -20.70 15.39 5.39
CA MET A 125 -21.32 16.40 6.23
C MET A 125 -21.28 17.79 5.57
N THR A 126 -20.23 18.12 4.83
CA THR A 126 -20.10 19.38 4.09
C THR A 126 -21.06 19.46 2.90
N ALA A 127 -21.32 18.33 2.23
CA ALA A 127 -22.27 18.23 1.12
C ALA A 127 -23.72 18.33 1.61
N ASN A 128 -24.02 17.78 2.79
CA ASN A 128 -25.38 17.76 3.35
C ASN A 128 -25.69 18.98 4.23
N ALA A 129 -24.69 19.71 4.72
CA ALA A 129 -24.83 20.92 5.51
C ALA A 129 -23.74 21.95 5.18
N PRO A 130 -23.88 22.70 4.06
CA PRO A 130 -22.90 23.70 3.61
C PRO A 130 -22.60 24.78 4.67
N GLN A 131 -23.57 25.09 5.53
CA GLN A 131 -23.42 26.06 6.62
C GLN A 131 -22.55 25.56 7.79
N MET A 132 -22.26 24.26 7.91
CA MET A 132 -21.35 23.74 8.93
C MET A 132 -19.87 23.89 8.56
N TRP A 133 -19.57 24.22 7.31
CA TRP A 133 -18.22 24.40 6.78
C TRP A 133 -17.43 25.48 7.52
N GLU A 134 -18.10 26.58 7.87
CA GLU A 134 -17.50 27.74 8.55
C GLU A 134 -17.12 27.46 10.00
N LYS A 135 -17.80 26.52 10.67
CA LYS A 135 -17.55 26.21 12.09
C LYS A 135 -16.45 25.18 12.33
N LEU A 136 -16.11 24.38 11.33
CA LEU A 136 -15.22 23.22 11.50
C LEU A 136 -13.78 23.47 11.05
N ILE A 137 -13.58 24.43 10.16
CA ILE A 137 -12.26 24.84 9.70
C ILE A 137 -12.09 26.32 10.09
N PRO A 138 -11.44 26.61 11.23
CA PRO A 138 -11.06 27.97 11.57
C PRO A 138 -10.22 28.56 10.42
N GLY A 139 -10.73 29.60 9.75
CA GLY A 139 -10.11 30.18 8.55
C GLY A 139 -10.63 29.68 7.19
N ALA A 140 -11.69 28.86 7.15
CA ALA A 140 -12.33 28.45 5.88
C ALA A 140 -12.87 29.63 5.06
N GLU A 141 -13.24 30.75 5.70
CA GLU A 141 -13.62 32.01 5.03
C GLU A 141 -12.49 32.53 4.12
N ALA A 142 -11.24 32.47 4.58
CA ALA A 142 -10.08 32.90 3.79
C ALA A 142 -9.80 31.97 2.60
N MET A 143 -10.04 30.65 2.76
CA MET A 143 -9.93 29.70 1.65
C MET A 143 -11.04 29.93 0.61
N ARG A 144 -12.26 30.24 1.05
CA ARG A 144 -13.38 30.57 0.17
C ARG A 144 -13.10 31.83 -0.65
N GLU A 145 -12.49 32.87 -0.10
CA GLU A 145 -12.07 34.05 -0.89
C GLU A 145 -11.05 33.69 -1.97
N ILE A 146 -10.08 32.83 -1.67
CA ILE A 146 -9.07 32.38 -2.65
C ILE A 146 -9.71 31.55 -3.79
N PHE A 147 -10.69 30.69 -3.47
CA PHE A 147 -11.37 29.85 -4.47
C PHE A 147 -12.51 30.59 -5.21
N SER A 148 -13.12 31.60 -4.61
CA SER A 148 -14.22 32.39 -5.20
C SER A 148 -13.75 33.67 -5.91
N GLY A 149 -12.51 34.11 -5.67
CA GLY A 149 -11.90 35.33 -6.20
C GLY A 149 -11.54 35.32 -7.69
N GLY A 150 -12.01 34.33 -8.47
CA GLY A 150 -11.74 34.18 -9.89
C GLY A 150 -12.81 34.69 -10.86
N LYS A 151 -13.81 35.47 -10.42
CA LYS A 151 -14.83 36.05 -11.33
C LYS A 151 -14.92 37.58 -11.25
N ASN A 152 -14.20 38.18 -12.19
CA ASN A 152 -14.52 39.36 -13.03
C ASN A 152 -14.97 40.66 -12.36
N LYS A 153 -14.08 41.66 -12.36
CA LYS A 153 -14.40 43.07 -12.64
C LYS A 153 -13.25 43.68 -13.44
N ASN A 154 -13.46 43.86 -14.74
CA ASN A 154 -13.06 45.03 -15.54
C ASN A 154 -13.27 44.69 -17.03
N ALA A 155 -14.53 44.60 -17.42
CA ALA A 155 -14.98 44.81 -18.79
C ALA A 155 -16.29 45.57 -18.62
N ASP A 156 -16.17 46.88 -18.49
CA ASP A 156 -17.20 47.92 -18.67
C ASP A 156 -16.55 49.19 -18.12
N ASP A 157 -15.91 49.96 -19.01
CA ASP A 157 -15.98 51.43 -19.06
C ASP A 157 -15.04 51.98 -20.15
N GLU A 158 -15.58 52.93 -20.93
CA GLU A 158 -14.96 53.80 -21.93
C GLU A 158 -15.00 53.35 -23.42
N GLU A 159 -16.22 53.20 -23.94
CA GLU A 159 -16.63 54.00 -25.11
C GLU A 159 -16.97 55.41 -24.61
N ASP A 160 -16.08 56.40 -24.83
CA ASP A 160 -16.40 57.79 -25.18
C ASP A 160 -15.15 58.70 -25.11
N LYS A 161 -14.45 58.85 -26.25
CA LYS A 161 -14.03 60.13 -26.87
C LYS A 161 -13.10 59.92 -28.07
#